data_AF-A0AAQ3UJ67-F1
#
_entry.id   AF-A0AAQ3UJ67-F1
#
_cell.length_a   1.000
_cell.length_b   1.000
_cell.length_c   1.000
_cell.angle_alpha   90.00
_cell.angle_beta   90.00
_cell.angle_gamma   90.00
#
_symmetry.space_group_name_H-M   'P 1'
#
loop_
_entity.id
_entity.type
_entity.pdbx_description
1 polymer ?
#
loop_
_entity_poly.entity_id
_entity_poly.type
_entity_poly.pdbx_seq_one_letter_code
_entity_poly.pdbx_strand_id
1 'polypeptide(L)'
;MAMPAAVLPACSAGSLPRTFSLLPRRLLTIPAFPALRDGSLGCSLVGVGASSRRTPIIRRNAAAETVVPYVPGSGKYIAPDYLVKKVSAKEVEELVRGERKVPLIVDFYATWCGPCVQMAQDIEMLAVEYEDNALFVKVDTDDEYEFAKDMQVRGLPTLYFFSPDQNKDALRTEGLIPIDMIRNIIDNEL
;
A
#
# COMPACT_ATOMS: atom_id res chain seq x y z
N MET A 1 6.41 8.81 -65.98
CA MET A 1 6.08 7.58 -65.24
C MET A 1 5.13 7.96 -64.12
N ALA A 2 3.93 7.41 -64.16
CA ALA A 2 2.79 7.77 -63.33
C ALA A 2 2.58 6.72 -62.22
N MET A 3 2.35 7.22 -60.99
CA MET A 3 1.55 6.65 -59.87
C MET A 3 1.93 5.26 -59.30
N PRO A 4 1.44 4.85 -58.09
CA PRO A 4 0.54 5.56 -57.17
C PRO A 4 0.97 5.58 -55.68
N ALA A 5 0.31 6.48 -54.96
CA ALA A 5 0.19 6.55 -53.51
C ALA A 5 -0.54 5.32 -52.95
N ALA A 6 -0.04 4.80 -51.82
CA ALA A 6 -0.68 3.73 -51.07
C ALA A 6 -1.81 4.29 -50.18
N VAL A 7 -2.93 3.60 -50.28
CA VAL A 7 -4.26 3.92 -49.76
C VAL A 7 -4.39 3.39 -48.33
N LEU A 8 -4.90 4.23 -47.42
CA LEU A 8 -5.33 3.86 -46.07
C LEU A 8 -6.63 3.02 -46.14
N PRO A 9 -6.77 1.94 -45.35
CA PRO A 9 -8.04 1.22 -45.25
C PRO A 9 -9.03 1.96 -44.35
N ALA A 10 -10.26 2.06 -44.85
CA ALA A 10 -11.40 2.73 -44.26
C ALA A 10 -11.93 2.04 -43.00
N CYS A 11 -12.27 2.84 -41.99
CA CYS A 11 -13.10 2.44 -40.86
C CYS A 11 -14.52 2.11 -41.35
N SER A 12 -14.93 0.86 -41.18
CA SER A 12 -16.30 0.40 -41.39
C SER A 12 -17.16 0.74 -40.17
N ALA A 13 -18.14 1.62 -40.37
CA ALA A 13 -19.19 1.92 -39.41
C ALA A 13 -20.21 0.77 -39.37
N GLY A 14 -20.21 0.00 -38.27
CA GLY A 14 -21.22 -1.00 -37.97
C GLY A 14 -22.47 -0.34 -37.38
N SER A 15 -23.54 -0.27 -38.17
CA SER A 15 -24.88 0.13 -37.74
C SER A 15 -25.56 -0.99 -36.95
N LEU A 16 -25.80 -0.79 -35.65
CA LEU A 16 -26.66 -1.64 -34.84
C LEU A 16 -28.02 -0.95 -34.63
N PRO A 17 -29.16 -1.61 -34.93
CA PRO A 17 -30.48 -1.09 -34.62
C PRO A 17 -30.75 -1.32 -33.12
N ARG A 18 -30.78 -0.24 -32.33
CA ARG A 18 -31.30 -0.27 -30.96
C ARG A 18 -32.83 -0.26 -31.00
N THR A 19 -33.42 -1.44 -31.06
CA THR A 19 -34.84 -1.63 -30.75
C THR A 19 -35.08 -1.38 -29.26
N PHE A 20 -35.81 -0.31 -28.98
CA PHE A 20 -36.36 0.01 -27.67
C PHE A 20 -37.42 -1.04 -27.31
N SER A 21 -37.09 -1.99 -26.44
CA SER A 21 -38.10 -2.81 -25.77
C SER A 21 -38.38 -2.24 -24.38
N LEU A 22 -39.54 -1.61 -24.27
CA LEU A 22 -40.15 -1.18 -23.02
C LEU A 22 -40.47 -2.42 -22.18
N LEU A 23 -39.71 -2.65 -21.11
CA LEU A 23 -40.09 -3.59 -20.06
C LEU A 23 -40.81 -2.85 -18.93
N PRO A 24 -41.95 -3.38 -18.44
CA PRO A 24 -42.78 -2.70 -17.47
C PRO A 24 -42.16 -2.76 -16.06
N ARG A 25 -42.19 -1.62 -15.37
CA ARG A 25 -41.91 -1.47 -13.94
C ARG A 25 -42.76 -2.46 -13.14
N ARG A 26 -42.17 -3.57 -12.69
CA ARG A 26 -42.71 -4.33 -11.56
C ARG A 26 -42.36 -3.59 -10.27
N LEU A 27 -43.39 -3.01 -9.65
CA LEU A 27 -43.39 -2.56 -8.27
C LEU A 27 -42.96 -3.74 -7.39
N LEU A 28 -41.77 -3.66 -6.79
CA LEU A 28 -41.43 -4.46 -5.63
C LEU A 28 -42.04 -3.77 -4.42
N THR A 29 -43.16 -4.32 -3.94
CA THR A 29 -43.75 -4.03 -2.64
C THR A 29 -42.76 -4.40 -1.54
N ILE A 30 -42.27 -3.38 -0.83
CA ILE A 30 -41.48 -3.48 0.39
C ILE A 30 -42.42 -3.95 1.52
N PRO A 31 -42.17 -5.09 2.19
CA PRO A 31 -42.90 -5.42 3.40
C PRO A 31 -42.44 -4.52 4.56
N ALA A 32 -43.42 -3.89 5.20
CA ALA A 32 -43.25 -3.04 6.37
C ALA A 32 -42.62 -3.82 7.54
N PHE A 33 -41.51 -3.31 8.06
CA PHE A 33 -40.95 -3.75 9.34
C PHE A 33 -41.88 -3.31 10.49
N PRO A 34 -42.30 -4.21 11.39
CA PRO A 34 -43.12 -3.84 12.52
C PRO A 34 -42.29 -3.09 13.57
N ALA A 35 -42.90 -2.00 14.06
CA ALA A 35 -42.43 -1.13 15.12
C ALA A 35 -42.15 -1.91 16.41
N LEU A 36 -40.94 -1.72 16.95
CA LEU A 36 -40.55 -2.22 18.27
C LEU A 36 -41.19 -1.32 19.34
N ARG A 37 -41.96 -1.96 20.22
CA ARG A 37 -42.74 -1.36 21.30
C ARG A 37 -41.87 -0.69 22.37
N ASP A 38 -42.36 0.48 22.79
CA ASP A 38 -42.03 1.16 24.04
C ASP A 38 -42.25 0.27 25.26
N GLY A 39 -41.25 0.24 26.14
CA GLY A 39 -41.30 -0.37 27.46
C GLY A 39 -40.74 0.59 28.50
N SER A 40 -41.56 1.56 28.89
CA SER A 40 -41.30 2.45 30.02
C SER A 40 -41.45 1.71 31.35
N LEU A 41 -40.38 1.52 32.11
CA LEU A 41 -40.49 1.23 33.54
C LEU A 41 -39.35 1.87 34.32
N GLY A 42 -39.73 2.76 35.23
CA GLY A 42 -39.17 2.76 36.57
C GLY A 42 -37.99 3.70 36.84
N CYS A 43 -38.27 5.00 36.91
CA CYS A 43 -37.48 5.88 37.77
C CYS A 43 -37.86 5.55 39.23
N SER A 44 -36.90 5.09 40.04
CA SER A 44 -37.02 5.07 41.49
C SER A 44 -35.69 5.42 42.12
N LEU A 45 -35.67 6.62 42.69
CA LEU A 45 -34.67 7.17 43.58
C LEU A 45 -34.69 6.40 44.90
N VAL A 46 -33.57 5.79 45.27
CA VAL A 46 -33.18 5.62 46.68
C VAL A 46 -31.67 5.84 46.74
N GLY A 47 -31.26 6.95 47.33
CA GLY A 47 -29.87 7.19 47.70
C GLY A 47 -29.64 6.78 49.14
N VAL A 48 -28.53 6.08 49.43
CA VAL A 48 -27.79 6.13 50.70
C VAL A 48 -26.36 5.63 50.44
N GLY A 49 -25.36 6.34 50.98
CA GLY A 49 -24.19 5.66 51.55
C GLY A 49 -22.88 5.83 50.80
N ALA A 50 -22.07 6.75 51.32
CA ALA A 50 -20.66 6.93 50.99
C ALA A 50 -19.86 5.62 51.02
N SER A 51 -19.07 5.38 49.98
CA SER A 51 -17.81 4.67 50.11
C SER A 51 -16.84 5.17 49.05
N SER A 52 -15.78 5.79 49.54
CA SER A 52 -14.60 6.27 48.84
C SER A 52 -14.05 5.19 47.89
N ARG A 53 -14.55 5.13 46.66
CA ARG A 53 -13.82 4.55 45.55
C ARG A 53 -12.99 5.66 44.94
N ARG A 54 -11.82 5.88 45.54
CA ARG A 54 -10.69 6.55 44.88
C ARG A 54 -10.51 5.83 43.55
N THR A 55 -10.97 6.45 42.46
CA THR A 55 -10.50 6.07 41.14
C THR A 55 -8.98 6.22 41.17
N PRO A 56 -8.20 5.20 40.77
CA PRO A 56 -6.79 5.43 40.57
C PRO A 56 -6.70 6.43 39.43
N ILE A 57 -6.24 7.65 39.74
CA ILE A 57 -5.70 8.54 38.73
C ILE A 57 -4.47 7.81 38.21
N ILE A 58 -4.65 7.01 37.15
CA ILE A 58 -3.55 6.56 36.32
C ILE A 58 -2.90 7.86 35.83
N ARG A 59 -1.78 8.21 36.47
CA ARG A 59 -0.87 9.21 35.94
C ARG A 59 -0.50 8.72 34.55
N ARG A 60 -1.03 9.36 33.51
CA ARG A 60 -0.49 9.21 32.16
C ARG A 60 0.94 9.70 32.26
N ASN A 61 1.87 8.76 32.39
CA ASN A 61 3.26 9.05 32.13
C ASN A 61 3.34 9.50 30.67
N ALA A 62 3.88 10.69 30.48
CA ALA A 62 4.41 11.16 29.22
C ALA A 62 5.41 10.13 28.67
N ALA A 63 5.49 10.05 27.34
CA ALA A 63 6.54 9.37 26.59
C ALA A 63 6.62 7.83 26.69
N ALA A 64 5.49 7.15 26.44
CA ALA A 64 5.55 5.83 25.83
C ALA A 64 5.25 6.00 24.35
N GLU A 65 6.31 5.96 23.57
CA GLU A 65 6.38 5.89 22.11
C GLU A 65 5.55 4.70 21.62
N THR A 66 4.27 4.94 21.32
CA THR A 66 3.39 3.88 20.85
C THR A 66 3.72 3.61 19.39
N VAL A 67 4.57 2.62 19.14
CA VAL A 67 4.54 1.84 17.91
C VAL A 67 3.10 1.35 17.77
N VAL A 68 2.35 1.96 16.86
CA VAL A 68 0.96 1.54 16.58
C VAL A 68 1.07 0.47 15.50
N PRO A 69 0.87 -0.83 15.83
CA PRO A 69 0.93 -1.87 14.82
C PRO A 69 -0.12 -1.61 13.74
N TYR A 70 0.15 -2.07 12.52
CA TYR A 70 -0.77 -1.93 11.41
C TYR A 70 -2.16 -2.50 11.76
N VAL A 71 -3.17 -1.64 11.69
CA VAL A 71 -4.59 -1.99 11.77
C VAL A 71 -5.23 -1.67 10.42
N PRO A 72 -5.81 -2.65 9.70
CA PRO A 72 -6.46 -2.42 8.42
C PRO A 72 -7.56 -1.35 8.52
N GLY A 73 -7.51 -0.34 7.65
CA GLY A 73 -8.60 0.65 7.47
C GLY A 73 -8.47 1.99 8.21
N SER A 74 -7.37 2.28 8.92
CA SER A 74 -7.26 3.54 9.69
C SER A 74 -6.78 4.78 8.90
N GLY A 75 -6.42 4.63 7.62
CA GLY A 75 -6.13 5.77 6.73
C GLY A 75 -4.92 6.65 7.12
N LYS A 76 -4.06 6.20 8.03
CA LYS A 76 -2.81 6.88 8.40
C LYS A 76 -1.68 5.86 8.61
N TYR A 77 -0.79 5.69 7.63
CA TYR A 77 0.45 4.91 7.79
C TYR A 77 1.53 5.34 6.81
N ILE A 78 2.67 5.78 7.33
CA ILE A 78 4.00 5.16 7.20
C ILE A 78 4.63 5.47 8.57
N ALA A 79 4.97 4.46 9.39
CA ALA A 79 5.80 4.75 10.55
C ALA A 79 7.16 5.23 10.05
N PRO A 80 7.75 6.29 10.62
CA PRO A 80 9.14 6.58 10.36
C PRO A 80 9.97 5.40 10.92
N ASP A 81 10.45 4.58 10.00
CA ASP A 81 11.83 4.07 10.05
C ASP A 81 12.11 2.82 10.92
N TYR A 82 11.10 2.04 11.35
CA TYR A 82 11.38 0.93 12.28
C TYR A 82 12.23 -0.20 11.67
N LEU A 83 12.06 -0.53 10.38
CA LEU A 83 12.86 -1.57 9.69
C LEU A 83 13.30 -1.16 8.29
N VAL A 84 12.38 -0.58 7.52
CA VAL A 84 12.66 -0.10 6.17
C VAL A 84 13.01 1.38 6.25
N LYS A 85 14.31 1.67 6.22
CA LYS A 85 14.83 3.03 6.38
C LYS A 85 14.63 3.83 5.10
N LYS A 86 14.18 5.08 5.25
CA LYS A 86 14.25 6.06 4.16
C LYS A 86 15.72 6.44 3.95
N VAL A 87 16.19 6.30 2.73
CA VAL A 87 17.58 6.60 2.34
C VAL A 87 17.61 7.59 1.20
N SER A 88 18.68 8.38 1.14
CA SER A 88 18.94 9.31 0.03
C SER A 88 19.56 8.61 -1.17
N ALA A 89 19.53 9.26 -2.34
CA ALA A 89 20.11 8.73 -3.57
C ALA A 89 21.59 8.31 -3.40
N LYS A 90 22.38 9.12 -2.70
CA LYS A 90 23.80 8.87 -2.45
C LYS A 90 24.04 7.61 -1.63
N GLU A 91 23.24 7.42 -0.58
CA GLU A 91 23.34 6.24 0.27
C GLU A 91 22.99 4.97 -0.51
N VAL A 92 21.96 5.02 -1.36
CA VAL A 92 21.61 3.89 -2.24
C VAL A 92 22.77 3.58 -3.19
N GLU A 93 23.35 4.59 -3.85
CA GLU A 93 24.51 4.38 -4.72
C GLU A 93 25.70 3.75 -3.99
N GLU A 94 25.97 4.17 -2.75
CA GLU A 94 27.02 3.59 -1.92
C GLU A 94 26.72 2.12 -1.57
N LEU A 95 25.48 1.80 -1.21
CA LEU A 95 25.04 0.42 -0.93
C LEU A 95 25.08 -0.46 -2.20
N VAL A 96 24.79 0.10 -3.37
CA VAL A 96 24.82 -0.58 -4.66
C VAL A 96 26.25 -0.76 -5.19
N ARG A 97 27.18 0.14 -4.88
CA ARG A 97 28.61 -0.02 -5.26
C ARG A 97 29.40 -0.86 -4.27
N GLY A 98 28.99 -0.88 -3.00
CA GLY A 98 29.65 -1.63 -1.94
C GLY A 98 29.55 -3.14 -2.07
N GLU A 99 30.37 -3.84 -1.29
CA GLU A 99 30.24 -5.30 -1.11
C GLU A 99 29.01 -5.60 -0.25
N ARG A 100 28.10 -6.41 -0.81
CA ARG A 100 26.86 -6.82 -0.14
C ARG A 100 26.95 -8.28 0.28
N LYS A 101 26.68 -8.56 1.55
CA LYS A 101 26.55 -9.94 2.06
C LYS A 101 25.16 -10.52 1.85
N VAL A 102 24.16 -9.65 1.81
CA VAL A 102 22.74 -9.97 1.67
C VAL A 102 22.17 -9.21 0.47
N PRO A 103 21.11 -9.73 -0.19
CA PRO A 103 20.38 -8.99 -1.20
C PRO A 103 19.88 -7.64 -0.66
N LEU A 104 19.90 -6.62 -1.53
CA LEU A 104 19.39 -5.28 -1.24
C LEU A 104 18.12 -5.05 -2.06
N ILE A 105 17.04 -4.67 -1.38
CA ILE A 105 15.75 -4.35 -2.00
C ILE A 105 15.50 -2.86 -1.80
N VAL A 106 15.27 -2.15 -2.89
CA VAL A 106 15.00 -0.70 -2.91
C VAL A 106 13.56 -0.47 -3.37
N ASP A 107 12.73 0.08 -2.50
CA ASP A 107 11.36 0.50 -2.78
C ASP A 107 11.29 1.98 -3.15
N PHE A 108 10.96 2.28 -4.41
CA PHE A 108 10.69 3.63 -4.86
C PHE A 108 9.21 3.93 -4.65
N TYR A 109 8.93 4.91 -3.79
CA TYR A 109 7.58 5.28 -3.38
C TYR A 109 7.35 6.79 -3.44
N ALA A 110 6.10 7.19 -3.20
CA ALA A 110 5.74 8.57 -2.90
C ALA A 110 4.62 8.61 -1.86
N THR A 111 4.54 9.69 -1.08
CA THR A 111 3.59 9.81 0.04
C THR A 111 2.12 9.89 -0.39
N TRP A 112 1.87 10.35 -1.61
CA TRP A 112 0.53 10.47 -2.21
C TRP A 112 0.10 9.22 -2.99
N CYS A 113 0.97 8.22 -3.12
CA CYS A 113 0.71 7.00 -3.89
C CYS A 113 -0.06 5.98 -3.04
N GLY A 114 -1.37 5.82 -3.31
CA GLY A 114 -2.23 4.87 -2.61
C GLY A 114 -1.72 3.41 -2.64
N PRO A 115 -1.39 2.84 -3.82
CA PRO A 115 -0.83 1.48 -3.90
C PRO A 115 0.51 1.31 -3.16
N CYS A 116 1.33 2.36 -3.08
CA CYS A 116 2.61 2.32 -2.37
C CYS A 116 2.41 2.13 -0.87
N VAL A 117 1.35 2.70 -0.28
CA VAL A 117 1.04 2.51 1.15
C VAL A 117 0.70 1.04 1.46
N GLN A 118 0.04 0.35 0.53
CA GLN A 118 -0.24 -1.08 0.69
C GLN A 118 1.06 -1.89 0.59
N MET A 119 1.87 -1.63 -0.43
CA MET A 119 3.12 -2.37 -0.63
C MET A 119 4.12 -2.15 0.50
N ALA A 120 4.16 -0.95 1.09
CA ALA A 120 4.99 -0.65 2.24
C ALA A 120 4.70 -1.58 3.44
N GLN A 121 3.43 -1.97 3.65
CA GLN A 121 3.07 -2.92 4.72
C GLN A 121 3.59 -4.32 4.42
N ASP A 122 3.49 -4.75 3.17
CA ASP A 122 4.00 -6.05 2.72
C ASP A 122 5.52 -6.12 2.86
N ILE A 123 6.22 -5.04 2.49
CA ILE A 123 7.68 -4.93 2.63
C ILE A 123 8.10 -4.89 4.11
N GLU A 124 7.37 -4.19 4.97
CA GLU A 124 7.66 -4.18 6.42
C GLU A 124 7.52 -5.58 7.03
N MET A 125 6.52 -6.36 6.62
CA MET A 125 6.39 -7.76 7.06
C MET A 125 7.58 -8.61 6.59
N LEU A 126 7.99 -8.47 5.33
CA LEU A 126 9.18 -9.17 4.81
C LEU A 126 10.47 -8.70 5.48
N ALA A 127 10.60 -7.43 5.82
CA ALA A 127 11.76 -6.92 6.54
C ALA A 127 11.91 -7.54 7.93
N VAL A 128 10.81 -7.92 8.59
CA VAL A 128 10.83 -8.71 9.83
C VAL A 128 11.26 -10.16 9.55
N GLU A 129 10.69 -10.78 8.51
CA GLU A 129 11.00 -12.18 8.16
C GLU A 129 12.47 -12.38 7.74
N TYR A 130 13.06 -11.36 7.10
CA TYR A 130 14.38 -11.40 6.47
C TYR A 130 15.41 -10.46 7.14
N GLU A 131 15.22 -10.07 8.40
CA GLU A 131 16.06 -9.07 9.11
C GLU A 131 17.58 -9.31 8.93
N ASP A 132 18.02 -10.58 8.96
CA ASP A 132 19.42 -10.98 8.77
C ASP A 132 19.76 -11.47 7.34
N ASN A 133 18.74 -11.69 6.50
CA ASN A 133 18.87 -12.34 5.19
C ASN A 133 18.68 -11.38 4.01
N ALA A 134 18.08 -10.21 4.21
CA ALA A 134 17.88 -9.22 3.16
C ALA A 134 17.81 -7.80 3.76
N LEU A 135 18.35 -6.83 3.04
CA LEU A 135 18.32 -5.43 3.42
C LEU A 135 17.24 -4.69 2.63
N PHE A 136 16.26 -4.11 3.33
CA PHE A 136 15.20 -3.31 2.71
C PHE A 136 15.40 -1.83 2.97
N VAL A 137 15.34 -1.03 1.91
CA VAL A 137 15.41 0.43 1.98
C VAL A 137 14.33 1.05 1.09
N LYS A 138 13.89 2.25 1.44
CA LYS A 138 12.90 2.99 0.65
C LYS A 138 13.43 4.35 0.22
N VAL A 139 13.08 4.75 -1.00
CA VAL A 139 13.48 6.02 -1.61
C VAL A 139 12.22 6.78 -1.98
N ASP A 140 12.14 8.01 -1.49
CA ASP A 140 11.06 8.92 -1.82
C ASP A 140 11.36 9.62 -3.15
N THR A 141 10.55 9.35 -4.15
CA THR A 141 10.74 9.88 -5.51
C THR A 141 10.40 11.35 -5.64
N ASP A 142 9.63 11.92 -4.70
CA ASP A 142 9.39 13.37 -4.67
C ASP A 142 10.64 14.13 -4.18
N ASP A 143 11.39 13.55 -3.24
CA ASP A 143 12.62 14.13 -2.72
C ASP A 143 13.81 13.89 -3.65
N GLU A 144 13.91 12.70 -4.24
CA GLU A 144 15.05 12.24 -5.05
C GLU A 144 14.65 12.03 -6.53
N TYR A 145 14.03 13.05 -7.13
CA TYR A 145 13.45 12.97 -8.49
C TYR A 145 14.47 12.61 -9.58
N GLU A 146 15.64 13.27 -9.61
CA GLU A 146 16.65 12.99 -10.65
C GLU A 146 17.21 11.57 -10.51
N PHE A 147 17.41 11.08 -9.29
CA PHE A 147 17.86 9.70 -9.06
C PHE A 147 16.83 8.68 -9.52
N ALA A 148 15.55 8.89 -9.20
CA ALA A 148 14.46 8.05 -9.68
C ALA A 148 14.43 7.98 -11.22
N LYS A 149 14.65 9.12 -11.88
CA LYS A 149 14.71 9.24 -13.34
C LYS A 149 15.94 8.53 -13.93
N ASP A 150 17.12 8.68 -13.31
CA ASP A 150 18.35 8.01 -13.75
C ASP A 150 18.24 6.49 -13.61
N MET A 151 17.58 6.03 -12.54
CA MET A 151 17.22 4.63 -12.35
C MET A 151 16.13 4.16 -13.33
N GLN A 152 15.49 5.05 -14.09
CA GLN A 152 14.39 4.76 -15.02
C GLN A 152 13.07 4.34 -14.33
N VAL A 153 12.79 4.87 -13.14
CA VAL A 153 11.50 4.71 -12.46
C VAL A 153 10.44 5.51 -13.22
N ARG A 154 9.56 4.81 -13.95
CA ARG A 154 8.50 5.42 -14.78
C ARG A 154 7.13 5.43 -14.12
N GLY A 155 6.98 4.70 -13.03
CA GLY A 155 5.72 4.55 -12.31
C GLY A 155 5.96 4.07 -10.89
N LEU A 156 5.00 4.32 -10.03
CA LEU A 156 5.06 3.92 -8.62
C LEU A 156 3.96 2.89 -8.31
N PRO A 157 4.24 1.96 -7.40
CA PRO A 157 5.55 1.71 -6.80
C PRO A 157 6.50 1.00 -7.78
N THR A 158 7.81 1.08 -7.55
CA THR A 158 8.82 0.30 -8.30
C THR A 158 9.82 -0.30 -7.33
N LEU A 159 10.12 -1.59 -7.48
CA LEU A 159 11.12 -2.31 -6.70
C LEU A 159 12.33 -2.66 -7.53
N TYR A 160 13.51 -2.46 -6.95
CA TYR A 160 14.77 -2.99 -7.45
C TYR A 160 15.30 -4.02 -6.46
N PHE A 161 15.76 -5.14 -7.01
CA PHE A 161 16.38 -6.21 -6.26
C PHE A 161 17.82 -6.36 -6.74
N PHE A 162 18.75 -6.12 -5.83
CA PHE A 162 20.17 -6.25 -6.10
C PHE A 162 20.68 -7.52 -5.41
N SER A 163 21.21 -8.45 -6.19
CA SER A 163 21.88 -9.63 -5.67
C SER A 163 23.13 -9.24 -4.86
N PRO A 164 23.54 -10.10 -3.91
CA PRO A 164 24.84 -9.99 -3.26
C PRO A 164 25.99 -10.21 -4.25
N ASP A 165 25.78 -11.02 -5.30
CA ASP A 165 26.73 -11.15 -6.42
C ASP A 165 26.66 -9.93 -7.34
N GLN A 166 27.79 -9.22 -7.49
CA GLN A 166 27.90 -8.05 -8.36
C GLN A 166 27.87 -8.38 -9.86
N ASN A 167 28.03 -9.66 -10.23
CA ASN A 167 27.96 -10.09 -11.64
C ASN A 167 26.52 -10.31 -12.12
N LYS A 168 25.56 -10.40 -11.19
CA LYS A 168 24.14 -10.50 -11.53
C LYS A 168 23.55 -9.11 -11.74
N ASP A 169 22.78 -8.95 -12.81
CA ASP A 169 22.03 -7.73 -13.07
C ASP A 169 20.92 -7.54 -12.02
N ALA A 170 20.60 -6.28 -11.72
CA ALA A 170 19.49 -5.96 -10.81
C ALA A 170 18.15 -6.32 -11.44
N LEU A 171 17.32 -7.06 -10.72
CA LEU A 171 15.94 -7.33 -11.13
C LEU A 171 15.07 -6.12 -10.80
N ARG A 172 14.15 -5.77 -11.69
CA ARG A 172 13.22 -4.66 -11.51
C ARG A 172 11.78 -5.09 -11.70
N THR A 173 10.91 -4.60 -10.83
CA THR A 173 9.47 -4.78 -10.95
C THR A 173 8.74 -3.46 -10.82
N GLU A 174 7.83 -3.17 -11.75
CA GLU A 174 7.00 -1.96 -11.75
C GLU A 174 5.58 -2.35 -11.33
N GLY A 175 4.96 -1.52 -10.48
CA GLY A 175 3.59 -1.70 -10.01
C GLY A 175 3.46 -2.49 -8.71
N LEU A 176 2.23 -2.55 -8.19
CA LEU A 176 1.92 -3.32 -6.99
C LEU A 176 2.00 -4.81 -7.28
N ILE A 177 2.85 -5.51 -6.54
CA ILE A 177 3.00 -6.97 -6.61
C ILE A 177 2.65 -7.61 -5.27
N PRO A 178 2.12 -8.85 -5.26
CA PRO A 178 1.78 -9.53 -4.02
C PRO A 178 3.04 -9.92 -3.24
N ILE A 179 2.93 -9.95 -1.91
CA ILE A 179 4.02 -10.31 -0.99
C ILE A 179 4.72 -11.64 -1.35
N ASP A 180 3.96 -12.64 -1.81
CA ASP A 180 4.51 -13.96 -2.17
C ASP A 180 5.43 -13.89 -3.40
N MET A 181 5.19 -12.95 -4.31
CA MET A 181 6.06 -12.73 -5.46
C MET A 181 7.37 -12.09 -5.02
N ILE A 182 7.33 -11.10 -4.13
CA ILE A 182 8.53 -10.48 -3.55
C ILE A 182 9.36 -11.57 -2.84
N ARG A 183 8.71 -12.41 -2.04
CA ARG A 183 9.34 -13.55 -1.37
C ARG A 183 10.01 -14.50 -2.35
N ASN A 184 9.29 -14.89 -3.40
CA ASN A 184 9.80 -15.79 -4.43
C ASN A 184 11.05 -15.24 -5.14
N ILE A 185 11.05 -13.93 -5.45
CA ILE A 185 12.21 -13.26 -6.06
C ILE A 185 13.41 -13.32 -5.11
N ILE A 186 13.21 -13.00 -3.83
CA ILE A 186 14.29 -13.01 -2.83
C ILE A 186 14.89 -14.43 -2.69
N ASP A 187 14.04 -15.46 -2.65
CA ASP A 187 14.50 -16.82 -2.37
C ASP A 187 15.09 -17.55 -3.59
N ASN A 188 14.66 -17.23 -4.81
CA ASN A 188 14.98 -18.03 -6.01
C ASN A 188 15.82 -17.29 -7.06
N GLU A 189 15.72 -15.96 -7.14
CA GLU A 189 16.37 -15.19 -8.21
C GLU A 189 17.67 -14.52 -7.72
N LEU A 190 17.73 -14.13 -6.44
CA LEU A 190 18.85 -13.37 -5.88
C LEU A 190 20.03 -14.24 -5.45
#